data_AF-A0A7X8ETR9-F1
#
_entry.id   AF-A0A7X8ETR9-F1
#
_cell.length_a   1.000
_cell.length_b   1.000
_cell.length_c   1.000
_cell.angle_alpha   90.00
_cell.angle_beta   90.00
_cell.angle_gamma   90.00
#
_symmetry.space_group_name_H-M   'P 1'
#
loop_
_entity.id
_entity.type
_entity.pdbx_description
1 polymer ?
#
loop_
_entity_poly.entity_id
_entity_poly.type
_entity_poly.pdbx_seq_one_letter_code
_entity_poly.pdbx_strand_id
1 'polypeptide(L)' 'MLSKKPVIISTNLSPADFIHQYSDRVVSRLLGEYTTLKFFGEDIRVKKKFMK' A
#
# COMPACT_ATOMS: atom_id res chain seq x y z
N MET A 1 9.20 -22.67 -2.25
CA MET A 1 8.11 -21.67 -2.38
C MET A 1 8.11 -20.82 -1.12
N LEU A 2 8.06 -19.48 -1.23
CA LEU A 2 7.78 -18.65 -0.04
C LEU A 2 6.46 -19.15 0.56
N SER A 3 6.49 -19.51 1.84
CA SER A 3 5.33 -20.00 2.58
C SER A 3 4.17 -19.02 2.38
N LYS A 4 3.00 -19.50 1.93
CA LYS A 4 1.74 -18.74 1.73
C LYS A 4 1.19 -18.19 3.06
N LYS A 5 2.02 -17.50 3.82
CA LYS A 5 1.64 -16.88 5.07
C LYS A 5 0.77 -15.67 4.74
N PRO A 6 -0.31 -15.44 5.50
CA PRO A 6 -1.06 -14.20 5.40
C PRO A 6 -0.11 -13.01 5.64
N VAL A 7 -0.13 -12.03 4.74
CA VAL A 7 0.70 -10.83 4.81
C VAL A 7 -0.20 -9.61 4.61
N ILE A 8 0.01 -8.58 5.44
CA ILE A 8 -0.64 -7.28 5.33
C ILE A 8 0.43 -6.28 4.90
N ILE A 9 0.13 -5.49 3.87
CA ILE A 9 1.02 -4.48 3.31
C ILE A 9 0.33 -3.13 3.43
N SER A 10 1.02 -2.14 4.02
CA SER A 10 0.56 -0.75 4.04
C SER A 10 1.56 0.11 3.29
N THR A 11 1.04 0.99 2.43
CA THR A 11 1.87 1.84 1.58
C THR A 11 1.10 3.09 1.20
N ASN A 12 1.83 4.18 0.98
CA ASN A 12 1.29 5.44 0.46
C ASN A 12 1.54 5.57 -1.06
N LEU A 13 1.95 4.50 -1.72
CA LEU A 13 2.18 4.46 -3.16
C LEU A 13 0.89 4.18 -3.92
N SER A 14 0.71 4.88 -5.03
CA SER A 14 -0.35 4.60 -6.00
C SER A 14 0.02 3.39 -6.88
N PRO A 15 -0.96 2.78 -7.58
CA PRO A 15 -0.69 1.73 -8.57
C PRO A 15 0.33 2.13 -9.65
N ALA A 16 0.37 3.40 -10.05
CA ALA A 16 1.35 3.89 -11.02
C ALA A 16 2.76 3.92 -10.42
N ASP A 17 2.89 4.37 -9.17
CA ASP A 17 4.18 4.40 -8.47
C ASP A 17 4.77 2.99 -8.32
N PHE A 18 3.93 1.97 -8.16
CA PHE A 18 4.38 0.58 -8.13
C PHE A 18 5.07 0.15 -9.44
N ILE A 19 4.50 0.53 -10.58
CA ILE A 19 5.06 0.22 -11.91
C ILE A 19 6.38 0.97 -12.13
N HIS A 20 6.48 2.20 -11.65
CA HIS A 20 7.69 2.99 -11.78
C HIS A 20 8.82 2.55 -10.83
N GLN A 21 8.49 2.09 -9.63
CA GLN A 21 9.49 1.80 -8.58
C GLN A 21 9.87 0.32 -8.49
N TYR A 22 8.99 -0.61 -8.88
CA TYR A 22 9.21 -2.04 -8.72
C TYR A 22 9.10 -2.78 -10.05
N SER A 23 9.75 -3.94 -10.12
CA SER A 23 9.64 -4.81 -11.30
C SER A 23 8.21 -5.32 -11.49
N ASP A 24 7.84 -5.59 -12.75
CA ASP A 24 6.54 -6.16 -13.13
C ASP A 24 6.19 -7.41 -12.32
N ARG A 25 7.21 -8.21 -11.96
CA ARG A 25 7.07 -9.44 -11.18
C ARG A 25 6.61 -9.20 -9.74
N VAL A 26 6.96 -8.06 -9.15
CA VAL A 26 6.50 -7.63 -7.82
C VAL A 26 5.10 -7.02 -7.94
N VAL A 27 4.90 -6.13 -8.91
CA VAL A 27 3.61 -5.49 -9.18
C VAL A 27 2.52 -6.53 -9.45
N SER A 28 2.79 -7.53 -10.28
CA SER A 28 1.88 -8.64 -10.58
C SER A 28 1.50 -9.44 -9.33
N ARG A 29 2.42 -9.67 -8.39
CA ARG A 29 2.09 -10.32 -7.11
C ARG A 29 1.21 -9.45 -6.25
N LEU A 30 1.56 -8.17 -6.09
CA LEU A 30 0.83 -7.25 -5.24
C LEU A 30 -0.61 -7.04 -5.75
N LEU A 31 -0.78 -6.83 -7.05
CA LEU A 31 -2.09 -6.56 -7.66
C LEU A 31 -2.89 -7.84 -7.94
N GLY A 32 -2.23 -9.00 -8.08
CA GLY A 32 -2.88 -10.27 -8.43
C GLY A 32 -3.15 -11.19 -7.24
N GLU A 33 -2.33 -11.16 -6.19
CA GLU A 33 -2.45 -12.08 -5.03
C GLU A 33 -3.07 -11.42 -3.79
N TYR A 34 -3.14 -10.09 -3.73
CA TYR A 34 -3.65 -9.36 -2.57
C TYR A 34 -4.92 -8.56 -2.89
N THR A 35 -5.76 -8.35 -1.89
CA THR A 35 -6.91 -7.44 -1.99
C THR A 35 -6.45 -6.03 -1.68
N THR A 36 -6.67 -5.10 -2.63
CA THR A 36 -6.33 -3.69 -2.44
C THR A 36 -7.44 -2.96 -1.68
N LEU A 37 -7.06 -2.20 -0.65
CA LEU A 37 -7.95 -1.36 0.13
C LEU A 37 -7.45 0.08 0.07
N LYS A 38 -8.31 0.99 -0.39
CA LYS A 38 -7.98 2.41 -0.49
C LYS A 38 -8.35 3.12 0.80
N PHE A 39 -7.39 3.81 1.38
CA PHE A 39 -7.58 4.64 2.57
C PHE A 39 -7.58 6.11 2.16
N PHE A 40 -8.57 6.86 2.65
CA PHE A 40 -8.73 8.28 2.40
C PHE A 40 -8.99 9.00 3.73
N GLY A 41 -8.52 10.23 3.83
CA GLY A 41 -8.73 11.06 5.02
C GLY A 41 -7.66 12.13 5.17
N GLU A 42 -7.87 13.00 6.14
CA GLU A 42 -6.92 14.03 6.52
C GLU A 42 -5.78 13.45 7.36
N ASP A 43 -4.59 14.07 7.28
CA ASP A 43 -3.44 13.62 8.05
C ASP A 43 -3.71 13.77 9.56
N ILE A 44 -3.77 12.64 10.26
CA ILE A 44 -4.02 12.60 11.69
C ILE A 44 -2.94 13.34 12.50
N ARG A 45 -1.71 13.46 11.97
CA ARG A 45 -0.61 14.20 12.61
C ARG A 45 -0.90 15.70 12.60
N VAL A 46 -1.44 16.19 11.49
CA VAL A 46 -1.90 17.59 11.35
C VAL A 46 -3.07 17.82 12.29
N LYS A 47 -4.09 16.94 12.27
CA LYS A 47 -5.24 17.04 13.19
C LYS A 47 -4.80 17.12 14.65
N LYS A 48 -3.94 16.20 15.11
CA LYS A 48 -3.46 16.20 16.51
C LYS A 48 -2.64 17.43 16.87
N LYS A 49 -1.91 18.01 15.90
CA LYS A 49 -1.08 19.19 16.12
C LYS A 49 -1.90 20.48 16.20
N PHE A 50 -3.00 20.59 15.46
CA PHE A 50 -3.74 21.84 15.28
C PHE A 50 -5.18 21.83 15.83
N MET A 51 -5.80 20.68 16.12
CA MET A 51 -7.15 20.58 16.72
C MET A 51 -7.10 20.26 18.23
N LYS A 52 -6.23 20.95 18.97
CA LYS A 52 -6.19 20.82 20.43
C LYS A 52 -7.21 21.74 21.10
#